data_AF-A0A3C0DUL1-F1
#
_entry.id   AF-A0A3C0DUL1-F1
#
_cell.length_a   1.000
_cell.length_b   1.000
_cell.length_c   1.000
_cell.angle_alpha   90.00
_cell.angle_beta   90.00
_cell.angle_gamma   90.00
#
_symmetry.space_group_name_H-M   'P 1'
#
loop_
_entity.id
_entity.type
_entity.pdbx_description
1 polymer ?
#
loop_
_entity_poly.entity_id
_entity_poly.type
_entity_poly.pdbx_seq_one_letter_code
_entity_poly.pdbx_strand_id
1 'polypeptide(L)'
;WMLLIFGSVGGVRPGAPVPAWLPALSTVTSVFYFFGVVSVWISLKRTISGVGAEDAADSLSYNLMRLAALVFISVGVFNVFFAFPGPGSVAEFTTYGPAMKLIFNMGFIGLVLIAALYHVFPRLDGFGLSPTMTQIQTAAIVLGLFISGLPSALGGLMSGDNVLGAGYYFASLGDLFLFIGSLVLFLNLLGALYFAIKNCGCLARICGGLDKKEVNA
;
A
#
# COMPACT_ATOMS: atom_id res chain seq x y z
N TRP A 1 -10.07 -8.51 17.13
CA TRP A 1 -9.75 -7.98 18.48
C TRP A 1 -8.26 -7.78 18.71
N MET A 2 -7.39 -8.79 18.52
CA MET A 2 -5.93 -8.63 18.76
C MET A 2 -5.31 -7.41 18.05
N LEU A 3 -5.52 -7.27 16.74
CA LEU A 3 -4.99 -6.12 15.98
C LEU A 3 -5.56 -4.77 16.44
N LEU A 4 -6.82 -4.75 16.90
CA LEU A 4 -7.48 -3.54 17.38
C LEU A 4 -6.88 -3.07 18.71
N ILE A 5 -6.62 -4.02 19.63
CA ILE A 5 -6.11 -3.74 20.97
C ILE A 5 -4.60 -3.47 20.94
N PHE A 6 -3.83 -4.28 20.22
CA PHE A 6 -2.36 -4.23 20.26
C PHE A 6 -1.74 -3.46 19.09
N GLY A 7 -2.51 -3.12 18.05
CA GLY A 7 -2.00 -2.36 16.91
C GLY A 7 -1.70 -0.89 17.23
N SER A 8 -2.30 -0.32 18.27
CA SER A 8 -2.14 1.09 18.65
C SER A 8 -1.25 1.33 19.86
N VAL A 9 -0.91 0.29 20.63
CA VAL A 9 -0.27 0.40 21.96
C VAL A 9 1.26 0.20 21.90
N GLY A 10 1.78 -0.32 20.78
CA GLY A 10 3.21 -0.52 20.56
C GLY A 10 3.92 0.63 19.83
N GLY A 11 5.19 0.40 19.47
CA GLY A 11 5.98 1.31 18.62
C GLY A 11 6.92 2.24 19.37
N VAL A 12 7.04 2.09 20.69
CA VAL A 12 8.10 2.75 21.47
C VAL A 12 9.42 2.03 21.19
N ARG A 13 10.43 2.82 20.79
CA ARG A 13 11.78 2.33 20.46
C ARG A 13 12.62 2.11 21.73
N PRO A 14 13.49 1.08 21.78
CA PRO A 14 14.43 0.84 22.87
C PRO A 14 15.23 2.07 23.36
N GLY A 15 15.70 2.93 22.45
CA GLY A 15 16.51 4.11 22.74
C GLY A 15 15.72 5.40 22.96
N ALA A 16 14.40 5.34 23.09
CA ALA A 16 13.60 6.53 23.37
C ALA A 16 13.87 7.06 24.81
N PRO A 17 13.87 8.40 25.03
CA PRO A 17 14.10 9.02 26.34
C PRO A 17 12.85 8.91 27.22
N VAL A 18 12.41 7.68 27.49
CA VAL A 18 11.21 7.34 28.27
C VAL A 18 11.56 6.29 29.31
N PRO A 19 10.75 6.15 30.38
CA PRO A 19 10.96 5.09 31.36
C PRO A 19 11.08 3.71 30.73
N ALA A 20 12.02 2.89 31.20
CA ALA A 20 12.37 1.58 30.62
C ALA A 20 11.18 0.60 30.50
N TRP A 21 10.13 0.78 31.31
CA TRP A 21 8.91 -0.04 31.22
C TRP A 21 8.12 0.21 29.92
N LEU A 22 8.23 1.38 29.30
CA LEU A 22 7.51 1.71 28.06
C LEU A 22 8.05 0.95 26.84
N PRO A 23 9.37 0.96 26.55
CA PRO A 23 9.92 0.11 25.50
C PRO A 23 9.70 -1.38 25.77
N ALA A 24 9.79 -1.82 27.03
CA ALA A 24 9.51 -3.21 27.39
C ALA A 24 8.05 -3.60 27.10
N LEU A 25 7.09 -2.75 27.48
CA LEU A 25 5.67 -2.93 27.17
C LEU A 25 5.43 -2.95 25.66
N SER A 26 6.06 -2.04 24.92
CA SER A 26 6.00 -1.98 23.45
C SER A 26 6.44 -3.30 22.82
N THR A 27 7.55 -3.89 23.26
CA THR A 27 8.02 -5.21 22.80
C THR A 27 6.96 -6.30 23.03
N VAL A 28 6.36 -6.32 24.23
CA VAL A 28 5.29 -7.29 24.56
C VAL A 28 4.08 -7.10 23.65
N THR A 29 3.65 -5.86 23.42
CA THR A 29 2.53 -5.59 22.51
C THR A 29 2.82 -5.97 21.06
N SER A 30 4.07 -5.83 20.59
CA SER A 30 4.49 -6.29 19.27
C SER A 30 4.34 -7.80 19.11
N VAL A 31 4.65 -8.58 20.15
CA VAL A 31 4.43 -10.04 20.15
C VAL A 31 2.94 -10.37 20.06
N PHE A 32 2.07 -9.68 20.78
CA PHE A 32 0.62 -9.87 20.65
C PHE A 32 0.07 -9.45 19.28
N TYR A 33 0.59 -8.36 18.72
CA TYR A 33 0.30 -7.94 17.35
C TYR A 33 0.66 -9.05 16.34
N PHE A 34 1.79 -9.74 16.53
CA PHE A 34 2.20 -10.86 15.67
C PHE A 34 1.15 -11.97 15.59
N PHE A 35 0.56 -12.36 16.73
CA PHE A 35 -0.53 -13.35 16.73
C PHE A 35 -1.73 -12.88 15.89
N GLY A 36 -2.00 -11.56 15.89
CA GLY A 36 -2.95 -10.94 14.99
C GLY A 36 -2.59 -11.11 13.51
N VAL A 37 -1.32 -10.88 13.14
CA VAL A 37 -0.80 -11.08 11.77
C VAL A 37 -0.95 -12.54 11.34
N VAL A 38 -0.60 -13.51 12.21
CA VAL A 38 -0.75 -14.95 11.94
C VAL A 38 -2.23 -15.32 11.73
N SER A 39 -3.13 -14.74 12.53
CA SER A 39 -4.57 -14.97 12.38
C SER A 39 -5.09 -14.48 11.02
N VAL A 40 -4.63 -13.30 10.56
CA VAL A 40 -4.96 -12.77 9.22
C VAL A 40 -4.40 -13.69 8.13
N TRP A 41 -3.16 -14.14 8.24
CA TRP A 41 -2.57 -15.06 7.27
C TRP A 41 -3.36 -16.36 7.14
N ILE A 42 -3.73 -17.00 8.25
CA ILE A 42 -4.53 -18.23 8.24
C ILE A 42 -5.89 -17.97 7.59
N SER A 43 -6.51 -16.83 7.89
CA SER A 43 -7.80 -16.45 7.32
C SER A 43 -7.70 -16.28 5.81
N LEU A 44 -6.71 -15.51 5.33
CA LEU A 44 -6.46 -15.32 3.89
C LEU A 44 -6.14 -16.62 3.17
N LYS A 45 -5.28 -17.47 3.77
CA LYS A 45 -4.92 -18.77 3.18
C LYS A 45 -6.16 -19.65 3.02
N ARG A 46 -7.05 -19.66 4.01
CA ARG A 46 -8.32 -20.42 3.95
C ARG A 46 -9.30 -19.85 2.93
N THR A 47 -9.37 -18.52 2.81
CA THR A 47 -10.22 -17.85 1.81
C THR A 47 -9.76 -18.17 0.38
N ILE A 48 -8.44 -18.25 0.15
CA ILE A 48 -7.85 -18.54 -1.16
C ILE A 48 -7.89 -20.05 -1.46
N SER A 49 -7.74 -20.91 -0.45
CA SER A 49 -7.74 -22.35 -0.65
C SER A 49 -9.13 -22.88 -1.04
N GLY A 50 -9.26 -23.32 -2.29
CA GLY A 50 -10.50 -23.90 -2.82
C GLY A 50 -11.16 -23.07 -3.93
N VAL A 51 -10.63 -21.88 -4.24
CA VAL A 51 -11.07 -21.10 -5.39
C VAL A 51 -10.30 -21.55 -6.63
N GLY A 52 -11.02 -22.10 -7.62
CA GLY A 52 -10.49 -22.39 -8.95
C GLY A 52 -10.24 -21.10 -9.73
N ALA A 53 -9.23 -21.13 -10.61
CA ALA A 53 -8.72 -20.05 -11.47
C ALA A 53 -9.64 -18.83 -11.61
N GLU A 54 -9.14 -17.67 -11.18
CA GLU A 54 -9.77 -16.36 -11.40
C GLU A 54 -10.29 -16.18 -12.82
N ASP A 55 -11.41 -15.47 -12.93
CA ASP A 55 -11.77 -14.80 -14.18
C ASP A 55 -10.58 -13.94 -14.63
N ALA A 56 -10.11 -14.16 -15.86
CA ALA A 56 -8.96 -13.47 -16.43
C ALA A 56 -9.09 -11.93 -16.33
N ALA A 57 -10.32 -11.42 -16.29
CA ALA A 57 -10.66 -10.01 -16.15
C ALA A 57 -10.23 -9.38 -14.80
N ASP A 58 -10.27 -10.11 -13.69
CA ASP A 58 -9.97 -9.58 -12.33
C ASP A 58 -8.58 -10.00 -11.82
N SER A 59 -7.79 -10.68 -12.67
CA SER A 59 -6.47 -11.25 -12.32
C SER A 59 -5.46 -10.22 -11.81
N LEU A 60 -5.48 -8.98 -12.31
CA LEU A 60 -4.57 -7.92 -11.85
C LEU A 60 -4.87 -7.50 -10.40
N SER A 61 -6.15 -7.24 -10.10
CA SER A 61 -6.60 -6.82 -8.77
C SER A 61 -6.30 -7.90 -7.73
N TYR A 62 -6.52 -9.16 -8.08
CA TYR A 62 -6.20 -10.27 -7.20
C TYR A 62 -4.69 -10.41 -6.95
N ASN A 63 -3.86 -10.33 -8.00
CA ASN A 63 -2.42 -10.38 -7.85
C ASN A 63 -1.88 -9.24 -6.97
N LEU A 64 -2.44 -8.03 -7.09
CA LEU A 64 -2.10 -6.90 -6.22
C LEU A 64 -2.52 -7.13 -4.77
N MET A 65 -3.72 -7.67 -4.54
CA MET A 65 -4.17 -8.05 -3.20
C MET A 65 -3.25 -9.11 -2.58
N ARG A 66 -2.84 -10.11 -3.36
CA ARG A 66 -1.90 -11.16 -2.92
C ARG A 66 -0.53 -10.57 -2.57
N LEU A 67 -0.01 -9.68 -3.42
CA LEU A 67 1.25 -8.97 -3.16
C LEU A 67 1.15 -8.15 -1.87
N ALA A 68 0.07 -7.40 -1.69
CA ALA A 68 -0.15 -6.58 -0.52
C ALA A 68 -0.23 -7.42 0.77
N ALA A 69 -0.91 -8.56 0.72
CA ALA A 69 -0.96 -9.51 1.83
C ALA A 69 0.44 -10.06 2.19
N LEU A 70 1.26 -10.38 1.18
CA LEU A 70 2.64 -10.81 1.40
C LEU A 70 3.49 -9.71 2.04
N VAL A 71 3.33 -8.45 1.60
CA VAL A 71 4.01 -7.30 2.21
C VAL A 71 3.57 -7.11 3.66
N PHE A 72 2.27 -7.15 3.95
CA PHE A 72 1.74 -7.03 5.31
C PHE A 72 2.35 -8.05 6.27
N ILE A 73 2.41 -9.32 5.84
CA ILE A 73 2.96 -10.41 6.66
C ILE A 73 4.47 -10.25 6.82
N SER A 74 5.18 -9.94 5.74
CA SER A 74 6.64 -9.77 5.76
C SER A 74 7.03 -8.63 6.71
N VAL A 75 6.41 -7.46 6.58
CA VAL A 75 6.63 -6.33 7.49
C VAL A 75 6.20 -6.68 8.91
N GLY A 76 5.09 -7.40 9.09
CA GLY A 76 4.64 -7.87 10.40
C GLY A 76 5.68 -8.74 11.11
N VAL A 77 6.32 -9.68 10.40
CA VAL A 77 7.40 -10.51 10.93
C VAL A 77 8.62 -9.65 11.31
N PHE A 78 9.05 -8.76 10.42
CA PHE A 78 10.21 -7.90 10.69
C PHE A 78 9.97 -6.93 11.85
N ASN A 79 8.78 -6.35 11.97
CA ASN A 79 8.44 -5.45 13.08
C ASN A 79 8.57 -6.15 14.44
N VAL A 80 8.22 -7.44 14.51
CA VAL A 80 8.36 -8.24 15.74
C VAL A 80 9.81 -8.55 16.02
N PHE A 81 10.57 -8.94 15.00
CA PHE A 81 12.00 -9.19 15.12
C PHE A 81 12.75 -7.96 15.64
N PHE A 82 12.53 -6.79 15.04
CA PHE A 82 13.17 -5.53 15.43
C PHE A 82 12.54 -4.85 16.65
N ALA A 83 11.46 -5.39 17.23
CA ALA A 83 10.92 -4.89 18.50
C ALA A 83 11.83 -5.26 19.69
N PHE A 84 12.63 -6.32 19.59
CA PHE A 84 13.55 -6.71 20.65
C PHE A 84 14.73 -5.74 20.75
N PRO A 85 15.21 -5.41 21.97
CA PRO A 85 16.29 -4.43 22.15
C PRO A 85 17.57 -4.72 21.36
N GLY A 86 17.97 -5.98 21.24
CA GLY A 86 19.18 -6.39 20.52
C GLY A 86 19.16 -6.03 19.03
N PRO A 87 18.27 -6.62 18.22
CA PRO A 87 18.14 -6.25 16.80
C PRO A 87 17.62 -4.80 16.62
N GLY A 88 16.74 -4.34 17.52
CA GLY A 88 16.15 -3.00 17.46
C GLY A 88 17.17 -1.87 17.51
N SER A 89 18.21 -1.98 18.36
CA SER A 89 19.24 -0.95 18.48
C SER A 89 20.07 -0.75 17.19
N VAL A 90 20.16 -1.77 16.33
CA VAL A 90 20.87 -1.67 15.04
C VAL A 90 20.06 -0.89 14.01
N ALA A 91 18.74 -0.97 14.08
CA ALA A 91 17.83 -0.27 13.19
C ALA A 91 17.50 1.16 13.66
N GLU A 92 17.84 1.51 14.91
CA GLU A 92 17.56 2.82 15.48
C GLU A 92 18.38 3.93 14.83
N PHE A 93 17.73 5.08 14.62
CA PHE A 93 18.34 6.27 14.00
C PHE A 93 18.91 6.04 12.58
N THR A 94 18.49 4.98 11.91
CA THR A 94 18.86 4.68 10.52
C THR A 94 17.70 4.94 9.54
N THR A 95 17.95 4.78 8.25
CA THR A 95 16.91 4.82 7.20
C THR A 95 15.98 3.59 7.22
N TYR A 96 16.28 2.56 8.03
CA TYR A 96 15.46 1.34 8.12
C TYR A 96 14.02 1.62 8.54
N GLY A 97 13.84 2.36 9.64
CA GLY A 97 12.50 2.66 10.18
C GLY A 97 11.60 3.40 9.17
N PRO A 98 12.05 4.52 8.58
CA PRO A 98 11.33 5.19 7.51
C PRO A 98 11.04 4.29 6.30
N ALA A 99 11.99 3.47 5.87
CA ALA A 99 11.83 2.57 4.72
C ALA A 99 10.77 1.50 4.96
N MET A 100 10.77 0.85 6.12
CA MET A 100 9.75 -0.15 6.47
C MET A 100 8.36 0.47 6.58
N LYS A 101 8.27 1.72 7.06
CA LYS A 101 7.00 2.47 7.08
C LYS A 101 6.49 2.78 5.67
N LEU A 102 7.38 3.14 4.73
CA LEU A 102 7.03 3.32 3.32
C LEU A 102 6.54 2.00 2.71
N ILE A 103 7.27 0.90 2.92
CA ILE A 103 6.90 -0.44 2.43
C ILE A 103 5.52 -0.85 2.96
N PHE A 104 5.24 -0.61 4.24
CA PHE A 104 3.94 -0.92 4.81
C PHE A 104 2.83 -0.03 4.22
N ASN A 105 3.02 1.29 4.21
CA ASN A 105 1.98 2.22 3.79
C ASN A 105 1.68 2.10 2.29
N MET A 106 2.69 2.05 1.43
CA MET A 106 2.47 1.95 -0.02
C MET A 106 2.29 0.50 -0.46
N GLY A 107 3.05 -0.43 0.11
CA GLY A 107 3.05 -1.83 -0.29
C GLY A 107 1.92 -2.68 0.30
N PHE A 108 1.38 -2.33 1.46
CA PHE A 108 0.13 -2.94 1.95
C PHE A 108 -1.06 -2.02 1.69
N ILE A 109 -1.12 -0.87 2.35
CA ILE A 109 -2.32 -0.01 2.31
C ILE A 109 -2.57 0.50 0.89
N GLY A 110 -1.54 1.05 0.23
CA GLY A 110 -1.62 1.56 -1.14
C GLY A 110 -2.04 0.49 -2.16
N LEU A 111 -1.37 -0.67 -2.16
CA LEU A 111 -1.71 -1.75 -3.08
C LEU A 111 -3.12 -2.33 -2.84
N VAL A 112 -3.57 -2.47 -1.59
CA VAL A 112 -4.96 -2.89 -1.29
C VAL A 112 -5.97 -1.89 -1.83
N LEU A 113 -5.73 -0.58 -1.65
CA LEU A 113 -6.61 0.46 -2.15
C LEU A 113 -6.66 0.49 -3.67
N ILE A 114 -5.52 0.30 -4.36
CA ILE A 114 -5.48 0.22 -5.82
C ILE A 114 -6.19 -1.04 -6.32
N ALA A 115 -5.96 -2.19 -5.68
CA ALA A 115 -6.67 -3.43 -6.01
C ALA A 115 -8.20 -3.27 -5.84
N ALA A 116 -8.61 -2.64 -4.74
CA ALA A 116 -10.01 -2.33 -4.49
C ALA A 116 -10.57 -1.35 -5.53
N LEU A 117 -9.81 -0.33 -5.92
CA LEU A 117 -10.20 0.61 -6.97
C LEU A 117 -10.45 -0.11 -8.30
N TYR A 118 -9.52 -0.98 -8.73
CA TYR A 118 -9.64 -1.73 -9.98
C TYR A 118 -10.82 -2.69 -10.00
N HIS A 119 -11.18 -3.24 -8.84
CA HIS A 119 -12.34 -4.11 -8.73
C HIS A 119 -13.67 -3.33 -8.59
N VAL A 120 -13.72 -2.31 -7.74
CA VAL A 120 -14.96 -1.61 -7.39
C VAL A 120 -15.35 -0.58 -8.44
N PHE A 121 -14.39 0.19 -8.96
CA PHE A 121 -14.68 1.34 -9.83
C PHE A 121 -15.45 0.96 -11.11
N PRO A 122 -15.06 -0.07 -11.89
CA PRO A 122 -15.80 -0.45 -13.09
C PRO A 122 -17.24 -0.91 -12.80
N ARG A 123 -17.50 -1.44 -11.61
CA ARG A 123 -18.84 -1.89 -11.19
C ARG A 123 -19.75 -0.73 -10.77
N LEU A 124 -19.18 0.40 -10.35
CA LEU A 124 -19.93 1.59 -9.99
C LEU A 124 -20.28 2.45 -11.19
N ASP A 125 -19.30 2.67 -12.08
CA ASP A 125 -19.41 3.65 -13.16
C ASP A 125 -19.89 3.03 -14.48
N GLY A 126 -19.84 1.71 -14.60
CA GLY A 126 -20.08 0.98 -15.86
C GLY A 126 -18.97 1.17 -16.89
N PHE A 127 -18.03 2.10 -16.64
CA PHE A 127 -16.83 2.35 -17.43
C PHE A 127 -15.59 1.83 -16.70
N GLY A 128 -14.75 1.09 -17.43
CA GLY A 128 -13.47 0.62 -16.92
C GLY A 128 -12.37 1.68 -17.01
N LEU A 129 -11.36 1.55 -16.16
CA LEU A 129 -10.10 2.28 -16.32
C LEU A 129 -9.36 1.78 -17.57
N SER A 130 -8.53 2.64 -18.17
CA SER A 130 -7.74 2.24 -19.35
C SER A 130 -6.76 1.10 -18.97
N PRO A 131 -6.81 -0.06 -19.65
CA PRO A 131 -6.03 -1.24 -19.24
C PRO A 131 -4.52 -1.01 -19.40
N THR A 132 -4.09 -0.28 -20.43
CA THR A 132 -2.67 0.01 -20.68
C THR A 132 -2.09 0.95 -19.63
N MET A 133 -2.80 2.04 -19.30
CA MET A 133 -2.38 2.97 -18.24
C MET A 133 -2.34 2.28 -16.88
N THR A 134 -3.33 1.42 -16.59
CA THR A 134 -3.42 0.62 -15.36
C THR A 134 -2.21 -0.31 -15.20
N GLN A 135 -1.79 -1.00 -16.27
CA GLN A 135 -0.59 -1.85 -16.24
C GLN A 135 0.69 -1.05 -16.02
N ILE A 136 0.88 0.05 -16.74
CA ILE A 136 2.06 0.92 -16.60
C ILE A 136 2.13 1.50 -15.18
N GLN A 137 1.01 2.01 -14.69
CA GLN A 137 0.86 2.56 -13.34
C GLN A 137 1.21 1.50 -12.28
N THR A 138 0.64 0.30 -12.40
CA THR A 138 0.88 -0.79 -11.46
C THR A 138 2.35 -1.19 -11.45
N ALA A 139 2.96 -1.35 -12.62
CA ALA A 139 4.38 -1.67 -12.74
C ALA A 139 5.26 -0.57 -12.11
N ALA A 140 4.98 0.70 -12.40
CA ALA A 140 5.72 1.82 -11.83
C ALA A 140 5.61 1.88 -10.30
N ILE A 141 4.41 1.67 -9.74
CA ILE A 141 4.21 1.68 -8.28
C ILE A 141 4.93 0.50 -7.61
N VAL A 142 4.80 -0.70 -8.17
CA VAL A 142 5.45 -1.90 -7.60
C VAL A 142 6.97 -1.80 -7.68
N LEU A 143 7.51 -1.35 -8.82
CA LEU A 143 8.94 -1.11 -8.95
C LEU A 143 9.42 0.00 -8.02
N GLY A 144 8.70 1.13 -7.96
CA GLY A 144 9.04 2.25 -7.09
C GLY A 144 9.05 1.86 -5.62
N LEU A 145 8.07 1.06 -5.18
CA LEU A 145 7.99 0.51 -3.82
C LEU A 145 9.25 -0.29 -3.46
N PHE A 146 9.66 -1.23 -4.31
CA PHE A 146 10.78 -2.12 -4.00
C PHE A 146 12.13 -1.44 -4.18
N ILE A 147 12.28 -0.60 -5.22
CA ILE A 147 13.51 0.15 -5.51
C ILE A 147 13.74 1.25 -4.47
N SER A 148 12.68 1.89 -3.94
CA SER A 148 12.82 2.88 -2.87
C SER A 148 13.00 2.21 -1.51
N GLY A 149 12.11 1.26 -1.19
CA GLY A 149 12.02 0.66 0.13
C GLY A 149 13.18 -0.26 0.49
N LEU A 150 13.50 -1.25 -0.35
CA LEU A 150 14.48 -2.29 0.03
C LEU A 150 15.91 -1.75 0.16
N PRO A 151 16.44 -0.95 -0.79
CA PRO A 151 17.77 -0.37 -0.65
C PRO A 151 17.86 0.58 0.54
N SER A 152 16.82 1.37 0.82
CA SER A 152 16.79 2.25 2.00
C SER A 152 16.80 1.46 3.31
N ALA A 153 16.08 0.34 3.36
CA ALA A 153 16.05 -0.54 4.53
C ALA A 153 17.41 -1.22 4.74
N LEU A 154 17.97 -1.82 3.69
CA LEU A 154 19.27 -2.50 3.75
C LEU A 154 20.42 -1.54 4.01
N GLY A 155 20.44 -0.38 3.34
CA GLY A 155 21.43 0.67 3.56
C GLY A 155 21.39 1.23 4.99
N GLY A 156 20.19 1.29 5.58
CA GLY A 156 20.02 1.65 6.99
C GLY A 156 20.65 0.64 7.94
N LEU A 157 20.50 -0.67 7.67
CA LEU A 157 21.12 -1.72 8.49
C LEU A 157 22.64 -1.84 8.29
N MET A 158 23.14 -1.41 7.14
CA MET A 158 24.55 -1.56 6.75
C MET A 158 25.43 -0.35 7.08
N SER A 159 24.93 0.66 7.81
CA SER A 159 25.56 1.97 8.05
C SER A 159 27.10 1.98 8.01
N GLY A 160 27.60 2.22 6.81
CA GLY A 160 28.99 2.49 6.45
C GLY A 160 28.96 3.45 5.25
N ASP A 161 29.88 4.42 5.22
CA ASP A 161 29.80 5.62 4.37
C ASP A 161 29.52 5.34 2.89
N ASN A 162 30.08 4.26 2.32
CA ASN A 162 29.91 3.94 0.90
C ASN A 162 28.57 3.27 0.56
N VAL A 163 27.95 2.55 1.49
CA VAL A 163 26.67 1.85 1.27
C VAL A 163 25.49 2.81 1.40
N LEU A 164 25.62 3.82 2.27
CA LEU A 164 24.64 4.90 2.43
C LEU A 164 24.49 5.73 1.14
N GLY A 165 25.60 6.03 0.47
CA GLY A 165 25.59 6.76 -0.80
C GLY A 165 24.80 6.04 -1.90
N ALA A 166 25.09 4.74 -2.11
CA ALA A 166 24.37 3.94 -3.10
C ALA A 166 22.87 3.78 -2.75
N GLY A 167 22.54 3.54 -1.48
CA GLY A 167 21.16 3.44 -1.01
C GLY A 167 20.32 4.68 -1.32
N TYR A 168 20.90 5.88 -1.21
CA TYR A 168 20.23 7.14 -1.51
C TYR A 168 19.87 7.30 -3.01
N TYR A 169 20.76 6.90 -3.92
CA TYR A 169 20.47 6.95 -5.36
C TYR A 169 19.32 6.02 -5.75
N PHE A 170 19.32 4.79 -5.24
CA PHE A 170 18.22 3.85 -5.50
C PHE A 170 16.91 4.33 -4.85
N ALA A 171 16.97 4.90 -3.65
CA ALA A 171 15.81 5.50 -2.99
C ALA A 171 15.15 6.56 -3.87
N SER A 172 15.95 7.52 -4.36
CA SER A 172 15.49 8.61 -5.23
C SER A 172 14.89 8.11 -6.55
N LEU A 173 15.52 7.10 -7.18
CA LEU A 173 14.97 6.46 -8.37
C LEU A 173 13.62 5.78 -8.09
N GLY A 174 13.49 5.10 -6.96
CA GLY A 174 12.23 4.47 -6.55
C GLY A 174 11.13 5.51 -6.29
N ASP A 175 11.47 6.62 -5.65
CA ASP A 175 10.54 7.72 -5.40
C ASP A 175 10.05 8.38 -6.71
N LEU A 176 10.92 8.49 -7.72
CA LEU A 176 10.53 8.94 -9.05
C LEU A 176 9.51 7.98 -9.70
N PHE A 177 9.73 6.67 -9.59
CA PHE A 177 8.76 5.68 -10.08
C PHE A 177 7.43 5.75 -9.34
N LEU A 178 7.44 5.94 -8.02
CA LEU A 178 6.22 6.15 -7.23
C LEU A 178 5.48 7.41 -7.66
N PHE A 179 6.20 8.50 -7.93
CA PHE A 179 5.62 9.74 -8.44
C PHE A 179 4.98 9.53 -9.81
N ILE A 180 5.70 8.93 -10.76
CA ILE A 180 5.19 8.64 -12.11
C ILE A 180 3.96 7.73 -12.03
N GLY A 181 4.04 6.65 -11.25
CA GLY A 181 2.91 5.74 -11.04
C GLY A 181 1.67 6.45 -10.47
N SER A 182 1.87 7.31 -9.46
CA SER A 182 0.78 8.09 -8.87
C SER A 182 0.18 9.11 -9.85
N LEU A 183 1.02 9.76 -10.67
CA LEU A 183 0.57 10.68 -11.72
C LEU A 183 -0.29 9.96 -12.76
N VAL A 184 0.16 8.79 -13.23
CA VAL A 184 -0.59 7.99 -14.20
C VAL A 184 -1.93 7.51 -13.61
N LEU A 185 -1.96 7.10 -12.33
CA LEU A 185 -3.20 6.75 -11.64
C LEU A 185 -4.17 7.93 -11.64
N PHE A 186 -3.68 9.12 -11.27
CA PHE A 186 -4.47 10.33 -11.20
C PHE A 186 -5.06 10.68 -12.57
N LEU A 187 -4.25 10.67 -13.63
CA LEU A 187 -4.70 10.96 -14.99
C LEU A 187 -5.71 9.92 -15.50
N ASN A 188 -5.52 8.64 -15.17
CA ASN A 188 -6.44 7.57 -15.56
C ASN A 188 -7.80 7.72 -14.86
N LEU A 189 -7.81 8.03 -13.56
CA LEU A 189 -9.04 8.30 -12.81
C LEU A 189 -9.75 9.55 -13.32
N LEU A 190 -9.02 10.62 -13.60
CA LEU A 190 -9.58 11.86 -14.16
C LEU A 190 -10.22 11.61 -15.53
N GLY A 191 -9.55 10.83 -16.39
CA GLY A 191 -10.09 10.40 -17.67
C GLY A 191 -11.40 9.63 -17.53
N ALA A 192 -11.44 8.64 -16.63
CA ALA A 192 -12.64 7.84 -16.38
C ALA A 192 -13.81 8.71 -15.86
N LEU A 193 -13.55 9.57 -14.88
CA LEU A 193 -14.54 10.52 -14.36
C LEU A 193 -15.05 11.48 -15.45
N TYR A 194 -14.18 11.97 -16.33
CA TYR A 194 -14.60 12.83 -17.44
C TYR A 194 -15.56 12.09 -18.39
N PHE A 195 -15.25 10.84 -18.75
CA PHE A 195 -16.14 10.02 -19.59
C PHE A 195 -17.48 9.73 -18.90
N ALA A 196 -17.46 9.42 -17.61
CA ALA A 196 -18.66 9.20 -16.81
C ALA A 196 -19.58 10.42 -16.80
N ILE A 197 -19.04 11.61 -16.51
CA ILE A 197 -19.83 12.85 -16.44
C ILE A 197 -20.40 13.21 -17.82
N LYS A 198 -19.63 13.00 -18.89
CA LYS A 198 -20.10 13.21 -20.26
C LYS A 198 -21.26 12.26 -20.60
N ASN A 199 -21.15 10.99 -20.23
CA ASN A 199 -22.12 9.97 -20.61
C ASN A 199 -23.42 10.01 -19.78
N CYS A 200 -23.34 10.42 -18.51
CA CYS A 200 -24.51 10.64 -17.66
C CYS A 200 -25.34 11.88 -18.05
N GLY A 201 -24.90 12.68 -19.03
CA GLY A 201 -25.53 13.96 -19.38
C GLY A 201 -25.55 14.97 -18.23
N CYS A 202 -24.90 14.67 -17.10
CA CYS A 202 -24.82 15.53 -15.92
C CYS A 202 -24.19 16.86 -16.26
N LEU A 203 -23.23 16.90 -17.18
CA LEU A 203 -22.61 18.13 -17.66
C LEU A 203 -23.62 19.03 -18.40
N ALA A 204 -24.54 18.47 -19.20
CA ALA A 204 -25.61 19.23 -19.86
C ALA A 204 -26.67 19.72 -18.85
N ARG A 205 -26.92 18.94 -17.79
CA ARG A 205 -27.86 19.29 -16.71
C ARG A 205 -27.30 20.35 -15.75
N ILE A 206 -25.98 20.37 -15.53
CA ILE A 206 -25.27 21.34 -14.68
C ILE A 206 -24.93 22.63 -15.44
N CYS A 207 -24.61 22.55 -16.75
CA CYS A 207 -24.34 23.72 -17.60
C CYS A 207 -25.60 24.36 -18.22
N GLY A 208 -26.82 23.93 -17.85
CA GLY A 208 -28.03 24.70 -18.14
C GLY A 208 -28.71 24.43 -19.49
N GLY A 209 -28.91 23.16 -19.86
CA GLY A 209 -29.90 22.80 -20.88
C GLY A 209 -31.27 22.53 -20.25
N LEU A 210 -32.13 23.55 -20.17
CA LEU A 210 -33.58 23.36 -20.06
C LEU A 210 -34.04 22.65 -21.34
N ASP A 211 -34.16 21.32 -21.31
CA ASP A 211 -34.86 20.61 -22.38
C ASP A 211 -36.31 21.11 -22.41
N LYS A 212 -36.60 21.97 -23.39
CA LYS A 212 -37.96 22.32 -23.80
C LYS A 212 -38.67 21.01 -24.13
N LYS A 213 -39.62 20.61 -23.27
CA LYS A 213 -40.67 19.68 -23.67
C LYS A 213 -41.47 20.34 -24.79
N GLU A 214 -41.23 19.94 -26.03
CA GLU A 214 -42.24 20.08 -27.07
C GLU A 214 -43.37 19.10 -26.74
N VAL A 215 -44.42 19.63 -26.12
CA VAL A 215 -45.74 19.02 -26.11
C VAL A 215 -46.37 19.38 -27.44
N ASN A 216 -46.31 18.48 -28.41
CA ASN A 216 -47.15 18.57 -29.60
C ASN A 216 -48.58 18.21 -29.19
N ALA A 217 -49.46 19.21 -29.29
CA ALA A 217 -50.91 19.07 -29.26
C ALA A 217 -51.44 18.71 -30.65
#